data_AF-A0A6I1QCU4-F1
#
_entry.id   AF-A0A6I1QCU4-F1
#
_cell.length_a   1.000
_cell.length_b   1.000
_cell.length_c   1.000
_cell.angle_alpha   90.00
_cell.angle_beta   90.00
_cell.angle_gamma   90.00
#
_symmetry.space_group_name_H-M   'P 1'
#
loop_
_entity.id
_entity.type
_entity.pdbx_description
1 polymer ?
#
loop_
_entity_poly.entity_id
_entity_poly.type
_entity_poly.pdbx_seq_one_letter_code
_entity_poly.pdbx_strand_id
1 'polypeptide(L)'
;MTDEELLSWMVESLSLIEEYVAPGRGHFIDSTITQDAVIRRLEIVGEAAKRLSHDVRRRFDDVPWRAISGLRDVLAHDFAGVRLSAIWAVATEDAPQLRQQVLTIQSTLPEKRGVTVFALAGEVILAVLYRIRYGREPSRPSFANTLFGFALVGVAVLALLLFLSLPALAAAGVTAAAYAILLVTAYLLIPPPA
;
A
#
# COMPACT_ATOMS: atom_id res chain seq x y z
N MET A 1 9.26 -4.11 1.41
CA MET A 1 8.58 -3.48 2.55
C MET A 1 8.22 -2.07 2.12
N THR A 2 6.95 -1.71 2.15
CA THR A 2 6.47 -0.38 1.75
C THR A 2 6.42 0.57 2.94
N ASP A 3 6.34 1.88 2.69
CA ASP A 3 6.19 2.87 3.77
C ASP A 3 4.91 2.63 4.57
N GLU A 4 3.83 2.19 3.92
CA GLU A 4 2.56 1.88 4.58
C GLU A 4 2.71 0.71 5.58
N GLU A 5 3.45 -0.35 5.19
CA GLU A 5 3.76 -1.48 6.08
C GLU A 5 4.62 -1.03 7.27
N LEU A 6 5.65 -0.21 7.02
CA LEU A 6 6.53 0.32 8.06
C LEU A 6 5.76 1.18 9.06
N LEU A 7 4.90 2.09 8.59
CA LEU A 7 4.05 2.92 9.45
C LEU A 7 3.07 2.07 10.25
N SER A 8 2.53 1.00 9.66
CA SER A 8 1.65 0.06 10.38
C SER A 8 2.38 -0.62 11.54
N TRP A 9 3.61 -1.08 11.32
CA TRP A 9 4.44 -1.67 12.37
C TRP A 9 4.78 -0.67 13.49
N MET A 10 4.98 0.60 13.15
CA MET A 10 5.16 1.65 14.14
C MET A 10 3.90 1.80 15.00
N VAL A 11 2.72 1.94 14.39
CA VAL A 11 1.45 2.08 15.13
C VAL A 11 1.18 0.88 16.03
N GLU A 12 1.37 -0.34 15.53
CA GLU A 12 1.21 -1.56 16.32
C GLU A 12 2.16 -1.56 17.53
N SER A 13 3.44 -1.27 17.29
CA SER A 13 4.45 -1.28 18.36
C SER A 13 4.20 -0.21 19.41
N LEU A 14 3.80 0.99 18.99
CA LEU A 14 3.47 2.09 19.91
C LEU A 14 2.21 1.78 20.73
N SER A 15 1.21 1.15 20.12
CA SER A 15 -0.01 0.72 20.84
C SER A 15 0.32 -0.33 21.90
N LEU A 16 1.20 -1.28 21.59
CA LEU A 16 1.65 -2.28 22.55
C LEU A 16 2.51 -1.69 23.67
N ILE A 17 3.33 -0.67 23.38
CA ILE A 17 4.05 0.07 24.44
C ILE A 17 3.06 0.68 25.42
N GLU A 18 2.04 1.39 24.93
CA GLU A 18 0.98 1.98 25.77
C GLU A 18 0.30 0.92 26.66
N GLU A 19 -0.01 -0.25 26.10
CA GLU A 19 -0.61 -1.36 26.86
C GLU A 19 0.34 -1.90 27.95
N TYR A 20 1.62 -2.08 27.63
CA TYR A 20 2.61 -2.64 28.55
C TYR A 20 2.93 -1.71 29.73
N VAL A 21 2.83 -0.39 29.53
CA VAL A 21 3.07 0.60 30.58
C VAL A 21 1.81 1.01 31.33
N ALA A 22 0.61 0.66 30.84
CA ALA A 22 -0.67 0.97 31.48
C ALA A 22 -0.78 0.52 32.95
N PRO A 23 -0.23 -0.64 33.38
CA PRO A 23 -0.24 -1.03 34.80
C PRO A 23 0.56 -0.09 35.73
N GLY A 24 1.35 0.82 35.17
CA GLY A 24 2.05 1.86 35.90
C GLY A 24 3.53 1.58 36.15
N ARG A 25 4.21 2.60 36.66
CA ARG A 25 5.68 2.63 36.76
C ARG A 25 6.25 1.54 37.67
N GLY A 26 5.58 1.21 38.77
CA GLY A 26 6.01 0.15 39.69
C GLY A 26 6.12 -1.20 38.97
N HIS A 27 5.04 -1.60 38.28
CA HIS A 27 5.02 -2.84 37.48
C HIS A 27 6.11 -2.85 36.41
N PHE A 28 6.33 -1.74 35.70
CA PHE A 28 7.40 -1.64 34.72
C PHE A 28 8.79 -1.84 35.33
N ILE A 29 9.08 -1.23 36.48
CA ILE A 29 10.38 -1.34 37.16
C ILE A 29 10.59 -2.76 37.73
N ASP A 30 9.53 -3.42 38.18
CA ASP A 30 9.62 -4.73 38.83
C ASP A 30 9.57 -5.91 37.83
N SER A 31 9.16 -5.66 36.58
CA SER A 31 9.02 -6.68 35.54
C SER A 31 10.05 -6.52 34.42
N THR A 32 11.10 -7.34 34.46
CA THR A 32 12.10 -7.42 33.38
C THR A 32 11.47 -7.81 32.04
N ILE A 33 10.45 -8.67 32.05
CA ILE A 33 9.68 -9.03 30.84
C ILE A 33 9.03 -7.78 30.23
N THR A 34 8.44 -6.92 31.06
CA THR A 34 7.81 -5.68 30.57
C THR A 34 8.87 -4.70 30.05
N GLN A 35 10.01 -4.59 30.71
CA GLN A 35 11.14 -3.77 30.25
C GLN A 35 11.63 -4.23 28.87
N ASP A 36 11.93 -5.52 28.72
CA ASP A 36 12.39 -6.10 27.47
C ASP A 36 11.37 -5.93 26.35
N ALA A 37 10.08 -6.12 26.67
CA ALA A 37 8.99 -5.94 25.70
C ALA A 37 8.92 -4.49 25.22
N VAL A 38 8.96 -3.49 26.13
CA VAL A 38 8.94 -2.07 25.76
C VAL A 38 10.17 -1.69 24.95
N ILE A 39 11.37 -2.10 25.38
CA ILE A 39 12.63 -1.83 24.67
C ILE A 39 12.56 -2.41 23.26
N ARG A 40 12.11 -3.67 23.13
CA ARG A 40 11.98 -4.32 21.83
C ARG A 40 11.02 -3.59 20.90
N ARG A 41 9.89 -3.09 21.42
CA ARG A 41 8.95 -2.30 20.62
C ARG A 41 9.55 -0.96 20.19
N LEU A 42 10.31 -0.28 21.06
CA LEU A 42 11.03 0.94 20.70
C LEU A 42 12.08 0.70 19.61
N GLU A 43 12.81 -0.43 19.65
CA GLU A 43 13.73 -0.81 18.58
C GLU A 43 13.03 -0.99 17.23
N ILE A 44 11.86 -1.66 17.22
CA ILE A 44 11.07 -1.88 16.00
C ILE A 44 10.61 -0.53 15.42
N VAL A 45 10.14 0.38 16.28
CA VAL A 45 9.75 1.74 15.88
C VAL A 45 10.94 2.48 15.26
N GLY A 46 12.11 2.43 15.89
CA GLY A 46 13.32 3.09 15.38
C GLY A 46 13.85 2.47 14.07
N GLU A 47 13.78 1.15 13.93
CA GLU A 47 14.14 0.46 12.69
C GLU A 47 13.18 0.82 11.56
N ALA A 48 11.88 0.89 11.84
CA ALA A 48 10.88 1.30 10.86
C ALA A 48 11.11 2.75 10.41
N ALA A 49 11.34 3.67 11.35
CA ALA A 49 11.66 5.06 11.07
C ALA A 49 12.91 5.22 10.20
N LYS A 50 13.94 4.40 10.44
CA LYS A 50 15.19 4.38 9.65
C LYS A 50 14.96 3.94 8.19
N ARG A 51 14.02 3.03 7.98
CA ARG A 51 13.69 2.42 6.67
C ARG A 51 12.68 3.22 5.85
N LEU A 52 11.95 4.14 6.45
CA LEU A 52 11.01 5.01 5.73
C LEU A 52 11.72 5.71 4.55
N SER A 53 11.01 5.82 3.44
CA SER A 53 11.52 6.52 2.27
C SER A 53 11.92 7.96 2.61
N HIS A 54 12.85 8.49 1.82
CA HIS A 54 13.26 9.88 1.97
C HIS A 54 12.09 10.85 1.71
N ASP A 55 11.16 10.47 0.82
CA ASP A 55 10.00 11.29 0.49
C ASP A 55 9.05 11.43 1.68
N VAL A 56 8.74 10.33 2.38
CA VAL A 56 7.92 10.37 3.61
C VAL A 56 8.62 11.20 4.68
N ARG A 57 9.91 10.93 4.95
CA ARG A 57 10.66 11.65 5.99
C ARG A 57 10.80 13.15 5.72
N ARG A 58 10.92 13.57 4.46
CA ARG A 58 10.93 14.99 4.08
C ARG A 58 9.55 15.64 4.16
N ARG A 59 8.49 14.90 3.83
CA ARG A 59 7.11 15.43 3.81
C ARG A 59 6.57 15.69 5.21
N PHE A 60 7.01 14.91 6.18
CA PHE A 60 6.60 15.00 7.59
C PHE A 60 7.82 15.30 8.46
N ASP A 61 8.48 16.43 8.22
CA ASP A 61 9.74 16.82 8.86
C ASP A 61 9.60 17.33 10.29
N ASP A 62 8.36 17.55 10.74
CA ASP A 62 7.97 17.84 12.11
C ASP A 62 8.19 16.63 13.04
N VAL A 63 8.14 15.41 12.50
CA VAL A 63 8.48 14.19 13.23
C VAL A 63 10.00 14.04 13.30
N PRO A 64 10.60 13.84 14.49
CA PRO A 64 12.04 13.77 14.66
C PRO A 64 12.62 12.42 14.24
N TRP A 65 12.46 12.02 12.97
CA TRP A 65 12.85 10.70 12.44
C TRP A 65 14.28 10.29 12.77
N ARG A 66 15.22 11.25 12.73
CA ARG A 66 16.63 11.00 13.06
C ARG A 66 16.79 10.58 14.52
N ALA A 67 16.14 11.27 15.45
CA ALA A 67 16.19 10.93 16.87
C ALA A 67 15.55 9.56 17.13
N ILE A 68 14.41 9.29 16.49
CA ILE A 68 13.71 7.99 16.60
C ILE A 68 14.59 6.85 16.08
N SER A 69 15.24 7.03 14.93
CA SER A 69 16.20 6.03 14.41
C SER A 69 17.45 5.89 15.29
N GLY A 70 17.92 7.00 15.88
CA GLY A 70 19.07 7.00 16.78
C GLY A 70 18.79 6.30 18.11
N LEU A 71 17.56 6.37 18.62
CA LEU A 71 17.14 5.61 19.80
C LEU A 71 17.34 4.12 19.60
N ARG A 72 16.95 3.55 18.45
CA ARG A 72 17.20 2.14 18.13
C ARG A 72 18.68 1.81 18.16
N ASP A 73 19.53 2.70 17.64
CA ASP A 73 20.98 2.44 17.61
C ASP A 73 21.57 2.44 19.04
N VAL A 74 21.11 3.34 19.92
CA VAL A 74 21.47 3.34 21.35
C VAL A 74 20.97 2.07 22.06
N LEU A 75 19.71 1.68 21.83
CA LEU A 75 19.13 0.50 22.46
C LEU A 75 19.77 -0.81 21.98
N ALA A 76 20.24 -0.87 20.73
CA ALA A 76 20.87 -2.08 20.20
C ALA A 76 22.34 -2.24 20.61
N HIS A 77 23.06 -1.13 20.84
CA HIS A 77 24.52 -1.15 21.05
C HIS A 77 24.96 -0.75 22.47
N ASP A 78 24.24 0.17 23.12
CA ASP A 78 24.61 0.77 24.40
C ASP A 78 23.56 0.54 25.51
N PHE A 79 22.74 -0.51 25.37
CA PHE A 79 21.61 -0.78 26.29
C PHE A 79 22.01 -0.81 27.78
N ALA A 80 23.22 -1.27 28.09
CA ALA A 80 23.75 -1.33 29.46
C ALA A 80 23.86 0.06 30.13
N GLY A 81 23.98 1.13 29.34
CA GLY A 81 24.05 2.51 29.83
C GLY A 81 22.69 3.21 29.93
N VAL A 82 21.61 2.59 29.43
CA VAL A 82 20.30 3.24 29.35
C VAL A 82 19.55 3.10 30.66
N ARG A 83 19.21 4.24 31.27
CA ARG A 83 18.44 4.25 32.52
C ARG A 83 16.99 3.87 32.26
N LEU A 84 16.43 2.94 33.06
CA LEU A 84 15.01 2.56 33.00
C LEU A 84 14.05 3.76 33.15
N SER A 85 14.45 4.81 33.89
CA SER A 85 13.67 6.05 33.97
C SER A 85 13.55 6.78 32.64
N ALA A 86 14.57 6.72 31.78
CA ALA A 86 14.53 7.30 30.44
C ALA A 86 13.63 6.47 29.51
N ILE A 87 13.71 5.14 29.57
CA ILE A 87 12.81 4.25 28.82
C ILE A 87 11.36 4.52 29.22
N TRP A 88 11.09 4.63 30.52
CA TRP A 88 9.76 4.94 31.04
C TRP A 88 9.23 6.26 30.50
N ALA A 89 10.03 7.32 30.52
CA ALA A 89 9.65 8.63 29.98
C ALA A 89 9.33 8.53 28.48
N VAL A 90 10.22 7.93 27.67
CA VAL A 90 9.97 7.74 26.24
C VAL A 90 8.68 6.94 25.99
N ALA A 91 8.45 5.87 26.76
CA ALA A 91 7.30 5.01 26.60
C ALA A 91 5.97 5.67 27.01
N THR A 92 5.98 6.61 27.95
CA THR A 92 4.75 7.22 28.49
C THR A 92 4.48 8.64 28.01
N GLU A 93 5.51 9.35 27.55
CA GLU A 93 5.42 10.74 27.11
C GLU A 93 5.54 10.84 25.59
N ASP A 94 6.61 10.27 25.01
CA ASP A 94 6.92 10.42 23.57
C ASP A 94 6.14 9.44 22.69
N ALA A 95 6.03 8.16 23.11
CA ALA A 95 5.41 7.12 22.31
C ALA A 95 3.93 7.40 21.96
N PRO A 96 3.08 7.88 22.88
CA PRO A 96 1.69 8.23 22.54
C PRO A 96 1.59 9.37 21.52
N GLN A 97 2.47 10.38 21.64
CA GLN A 97 2.50 11.51 20.72
C GLN A 97 2.93 11.06 19.32
N LEU A 98 4.00 10.27 19.24
CA LEU A 98 4.48 9.69 17.99
C LEU A 98 3.40 8.82 17.33
N ARG A 99 2.64 8.05 18.11
CA ARG A 99 1.55 7.21 17.58
C ARG A 99 0.49 8.05 16.87
N GLN A 100 0.09 9.18 17.45
CA GLN A 100 -0.88 10.08 16.83
C GLN A 100 -0.32 10.70 15.54
N GLN A 101 0.95 11.09 15.52
CA GLN A 101 1.62 11.59 14.32
C GLN A 101 1.63 10.54 13.21
N VAL A 102 2.03 9.29 13.52
CA VAL A 102 2.09 8.19 12.55
C VAL A 102 0.70 7.84 12.01
N LEU A 103 -0.34 7.81 12.85
CA LEU A 103 -1.73 7.60 12.41
C LEU A 103 -2.19 8.70 11.45
N THR A 104 -1.84 9.96 11.75
CA THR A 104 -2.13 11.09 10.87
C THR A 104 -1.43 10.90 9.52
N ILE A 105 -0.14 10.53 9.53
CA ILE A 105 0.62 10.23 8.30
C ILE A 105 -0.08 9.14 7.49
N GLN A 106 -0.46 8.00 8.09
CA GLN A 106 -1.14 6.91 7.39
C GLN A 106 -2.43 7.38 6.70
N SER A 107 -3.23 8.23 7.35
CA SER A 107 -4.48 8.75 6.77
C SER A 107 -4.27 9.70 5.59
N THR A 108 -3.08 10.30 5.47
CA THR A 108 -2.75 11.27 4.41
C THR A 108 -1.99 10.66 3.23
N LEU A 109 -1.50 9.42 3.38
CA LEU A 109 -0.91 8.69 2.27
C LEU A 109 -2.01 8.26 1.29
N PRO A 110 -1.81 8.43 -0.02
CA PRO A 110 -2.81 8.05 -1.02
C PRO A 110 -3.05 6.54 -0.92
N GLU A 111 -4.31 6.15 -0.69
CA GLU A 111 -4.70 4.74 -0.70
C GLU A 111 -4.30 4.12 -2.05
N LYS A 112 -3.43 3.10 -2.03
CA LYS A 112 -3.17 2.25 -3.20
C LYS A 112 -4.38 1.38 -3.61
N ARG A 113 -5.58 1.64 -3.09
CA ARG A 113 -6.79 0.86 -3.39
C ARG A 113 -7.26 1.03 -4.84
N GLY A 114 -6.99 2.17 -5.48
CA GLY A 114 -7.41 2.41 -6.87
C GLY A 114 -6.82 1.40 -7.86
N VAL A 115 -5.50 1.21 -7.84
CA VAL A 115 -4.79 0.38 -8.84
C VAL A 115 -5.19 -1.10 -8.73
N THR A 116 -5.41 -1.60 -7.51
CA THR A 116 -5.78 -3.00 -7.28
C THR A 116 -7.22 -3.28 -7.70
N VAL A 117 -8.17 -2.37 -7.45
CA VAL A 117 -9.57 -2.57 -7.87
C VAL A 117 -9.69 -2.56 -9.39
N PHE A 118 -8.98 -1.66 -10.09
CA PHE A 118 -8.98 -1.65 -11.56
C PHE A 118 -8.28 -2.87 -12.15
N ALA A 119 -7.19 -3.35 -11.55
CA ALA A 119 -6.50 -4.57 -11.97
C ALA A 119 -7.37 -5.82 -11.79
N LEU A 120 -7.99 -5.97 -10.61
CA LEU A 120 -8.88 -7.10 -10.31
C LEU A 120 -10.15 -7.08 -11.18
N ALA A 121 -10.76 -5.91 -11.40
CA ALA A 121 -11.90 -5.77 -12.31
C ALA A 121 -11.52 -6.15 -13.74
N GLY A 122 -10.33 -5.74 -14.21
CA GLY A 122 -9.81 -6.10 -15.51
C GLY A 122 -9.63 -7.62 -15.69
N GLU A 123 -9.03 -8.29 -14.70
CA GLU A 123 -8.84 -9.76 -14.73
C GLU A 123 -10.17 -10.52 -14.73
N VAL A 124 -11.15 -10.08 -13.93
CA VAL A 124 -12.48 -10.69 -13.87
C VAL A 124 -13.22 -10.51 -15.19
N ILE A 125 -13.20 -9.31 -15.77
CA ILE A 125 -13.84 -9.04 -17.07
C ILE A 125 -13.20 -9.90 -18.17
N LEU A 126 -11.87 -10.00 -18.20
CA LEU A 126 -11.16 -10.80 -19.18
C LEU A 126 -11.50 -12.29 -19.07
N ALA A 127 -11.58 -12.82 -17.84
CA ALA A 127 -11.95 -14.22 -17.59
C ALA A 127 -13.39 -14.52 -18.04
N VAL A 128 -14.33 -13.61 -17.77
CA VAL A 128 -15.72 -13.74 -18.20
C VAL A 128 -15.83 -13.73 -19.74
N LEU A 129 -15.18 -12.78 -20.40
CA LEU A 129 -15.19 -12.70 -21.87
C LEU A 129 -14.54 -13.92 -22.52
N TYR A 130 -13.44 -14.41 -21.95
CA TYR A 130 -12.76 -15.61 -22.41
C TYR A 130 -13.67 -16.84 -22.32
N ARG A 131 -14.39 -17.00 -21.19
CA ARG A 131 -15.33 -18.10 -20.99
C ARG A 131 -16.50 -18.05 -21.98
N ILE A 132 -17.05 -16.87 -22.25
CA ILE A 132 -18.14 -16.69 -23.24
C ILE A 132 -17.67 -17.10 -24.63
N ARG A 133 -16.44 -16.73 -25.02
CA ARG A 133 -15.91 -16.98 -26.37
C ARG A 133 -15.45 -18.42 -26.59
N TYR A 134 -14.79 -19.00 -25.60
CA TYR A 134 -14.08 -20.28 -25.77
C TYR A 134 -14.69 -21.44 -25.00
N GLY A 135 -15.76 -21.20 -24.22
CA GLY A 135 -16.49 -22.22 -23.48
C GLY A 135 -15.69 -22.90 -22.35
N ARG A 136 -14.54 -22.34 -21.97
CA ARG A 136 -13.63 -22.90 -20.95
C ARG A 136 -12.94 -21.80 -20.15
N GLU A 137 -12.50 -22.13 -18.94
CA GLU A 137 -11.71 -21.22 -18.09
C GLU A 137 -10.29 -21.01 -18.68
N PRO A 138 -9.73 -19.80 -18.57
CA PRO A 138 -8.36 -19.54 -18.97
C PRO A 138 -7.36 -20.20 -18.01
N SER A 139 -6.30 -20.79 -18.57
CA SER A 139 -5.15 -21.25 -17.79
C SER A 139 -4.49 -20.05 -17.10
N ARG A 140 -4.11 -20.15 -15.81
CA ARG A 140 -3.56 -19.03 -15.01
C ARG A 140 -2.58 -18.17 -15.82
N PRO A 141 -2.74 -16.83 -15.84
CA PRO A 141 -1.89 -15.99 -16.67
C PRO A 141 -0.46 -15.94 -16.12
N SER A 142 0.53 -16.14 -16.99
CA SER A 142 1.89 -15.66 -16.73
C SER A 142 1.90 -14.14 -16.94
N PHE A 143 2.78 -13.44 -16.21
CA PHE A 143 2.85 -11.97 -16.16
C PHE A 143 2.99 -11.28 -17.54
N ALA A 144 3.39 -12.03 -18.58
CA ALA A 144 3.46 -11.56 -19.97
C ALA A 144 2.08 -11.25 -20.60
N ASN A 145 1.00 -11.89 -20.12
CA ASN A 145 -0.36 -11.67 -20.63
C ASN A 145 -1.04 -10.43 -20.04
N THR A 146 -0.50 -9.84 -18.97
CA THR A 146 -1.05 -8.61 -18.34
C THR A 146 -0.87 -7.40 -19.27
N LEU A 147 0.21 -7.33 -20.05
CA LEU A 147 0.39 -6.32 -21.11
C LEU A 147 -0.65 -6.44 -22.23
N PHE A 148 -1.09 -7.67 -22.54
CA PHE A 148 -2.18 -7.93 -23.50
C PHE A 148 -3.53 -7.47 -22.93
N GLY A 149 -3.74 -7.61 -21.62
CA GLY A 149 -4.90 -7.05 -20.91
C GLY A 149 -4.98 -5.52 -20.99
N PHE A 150 -3.85 -4.82 -20.85
CA PHE A 150 -3.80 -3.36 -21.03
C PHE A 150 -4.13 -2.92 -22.47
N ALA A 151 -3.71 -3.70 -23.48
CA ALA A 151 -4.12 -3.45 -24.87
C ALA A 151 -5.63 -3.61 -25.05
N LEU A 152 -6.26 -4.60 -24.40
CA LEU A 152 -7.71 -4.81 -24.47
C LEU A 152 -8.51 -3.72 -23.74
N VAL A 153 -8.03 -3.27 -22.57
CA VAL A 153 -8.61 -2.12 -21.85
C VAL A 153 -8.43 -0.85 -22.67
N GLY A 154 -7.28 -0.66 -23.31
CA GLY A 154 -7.04 0.45 -24.25
C GLY A 154 -8.02 0.44 -25.42
N VAL A 155 -8.26 -0.71 -26.04
CA VAL A 155 -9.25 -0.88 -27.12
C VAL A 155 -10.68 -0.65 -26.63
N ALA A 156 -11.03 -1.12 -25.42
CA ALA A 156 -12.36 -0.91 -24.84
C ALA A 156 -12.61 0.56 -24.47
N VAL A 157 -11.61 1.25 -23.93
CA VAL A 157 -11.66 2.70 -23.65
C VAL A 157 -11.74 3.49 -24.96
N LEU A 158 -10.97 3.12 -25.98
CA LEU A 158 -11.04 3.76 -27.30
C LEU A 158 -12.43 3.56 -27.94
N ALA A 159 -12.98 2.35 -27.85
CA ALA A 159 -14.32 2.03 -28.33
C ALA A 159 -15.42 2.80 -27.58
N LEU A 160 -15.28 2.98 -26.25
CA LEU A 160 -16.20 3.75 -25.43
C LEU A 160 -16.10 5.26 -25.73
N LEU A 161 -14.90 5.80 -25.91
CA LEU A 161 -14.68 7.19 -26.31
C LEU A 161 -15.27 7.47 -27.71
N LEU A 162 -15.11 6.53 -28.64
CA LEU A 162 -15.73 6.59 -29.97
C LEU A 162 -17.26 6.46 -29.91
N PHE A 163 -17.79 5.61 -29.02
CA PHE A 163 -19.22 5.47 -28.76
C PHE A 163 -19.83 6.74 -28.14
N LEU A 164 -19.15 7.37 -27.19
CA LEU A 164 -19.58 8.65 -26.60
C LEU A 164 -19.47 9.82 -27.59
N SER A 165 -18.67 9.67 -28.65
CA SER A 165 -18.59 10.61 -29.77
C SER A 165 -19.69 10.41 -30.84
N LEU A 166 -20.55 9.39 -30.69
CA LEU A 166 -21.65 9.07 -31.64
C LEU A 166 -22.61 10.23 -31.93
N PRO A 167 -22.98 11.11 -30.99
CA PRO A 167 -23.86 12.24 -31.30
C PRO A 167 -23.23 13.21 -32.31
N ALA A 168 -21.90 13.37 -32.27
CA ALA A 168 -21.16 14.26 -33.18
C ALA A 168 -20.90 13.61 -34.56
N LEU A 169 -20.74 12.29 -34.62
CA LEU A 169 -20.47 11.54 -35.86
C LEU A 169 -21.72 11.12 -36.64
N ALA A 170 -22.88 10.97 -35.98
CA ALA A 170 -24.16 10.77 -36.65
C ALA A 170 -24.52 11.94 -37.58
N ALA A 171 -24.08 13.16 -37.24
CA ALA A 171 -24.19 14.34 -38.11
C ALA A 171 -23.31 14.27 -39.38
N ALA A 172 -22.32 13.37 -39.41
CA ALA A 172 -21.38 13.18 -40.52
C ALA A 172 -21.70 11.97 -41.43
N GLY A 173 -22.82 11.27 -41.20
CA GLY A 173 -23.35 10.26 -42.13
C GLY A 173 -22.64 8.89 -42.14
N VAL A 174 -21.75 8.60 -41.18
CA VAL A 174 -21.10 7.29 -41.06
C VAL A 174 -22.05 6.30 -40.37
N THR A 175 -22.45 5.23 -41.05
CA THR A 175 -23.42 4.27 -40.51
C THR A 175 -22.79 3.27 -39.53
N ALA A 176 -23.52 2.91 -38.48
CA ALA A 176 -23.12 1.95 -37.45
C ALA A 176 -22.64 0.59 -38.00
N ALA A 177 -23.09 0.21 -39.21
CA ALA A 177 -22.69 -1.01 -39.90
C ALA A 177 -21.20 -1.01 -40.32
N ALA A 178 -20.67 0.11 -40.82
CA ALA A 178 -19.26 0.22 -41.19
C ALA A 178 -18.33 0.06 -39.98
N TYR A 179 -18.81 0.51 -38.82
CA TYR A 179 -18.08 0.44 -37.56
C TYR A 179 -18.07 -0.96 -36.95
N ALA A 180 -19.21 -1.67 -37.00
CA ALA A 180 -19.30 -3.06 -36.61
C ALA A 180 -18.37 -3.94 -37.47
N ILE A 181 -18.27 -3.66 -38.77
CA ILE A 181 -17.37 -4.35 -39.69
C ILE A 181 -15.90 -4.12 -39.31
N LEU A 182 -15.49 -2.88 -39.02
CA LEU A 182 -14.12 -2.56 -38.60
C LEU A 182 -13.72 -3.24 -37.29
N LEU A 183 -14.61 -3.24 -36.29
CA LEU A 183 -14.36 -3.91 -35.00
C LEU A 183 -14.27 -5.43 -35.15
N VAL A 184 -15.15 -6.03 -35.94
CA VAL A 184 -15.11 -7.47 -36.23
C VAL A 184 -13.85 -7.83 -37.01
N THR A 185 -13.44 -7.00 -37.97
CA THR A 185 -12.25 -7.25 -38.79
C THR A 185 -10.97 -7.14 -37.96
N ALA A 186 -10.84 -6.09 -37.14
CA ALA A 186 -9.71 -5.92 -36.22
C ALA A 186 -9.59 -7.05 -35.19
N TYR A 187 -10.74 -7.58 -34.74
CA TYR A 187 -10.79 -8.68 -33.79
C TYR A 187 -10.46 -10.05 -34.40
N LEU A 188 -10.82 -10.26 -35.67
CA LEU A 188 -10.49 -11.48 -36.44
C LEU A 188 -9.01 -11.52 -36.88
N LEU A 189 -8.33 -10.37 -36.91
CA LEU A 189 -6.91 -10.25 -37.22
C LEU A 189 -5.98 -10.60 -36.05
N ILE A 190 -6.52 -10.85 -34.85
CA ILE A 190 -5.74 -11.27 -33.69
C ILE A 190 -5.56 -12.79 -33.73
N PRO A 191 -4.33 -13.30 -33.97
CA PRO A 191 -4.10 -14.75 -34.02
C PRO A 191 -4.37 -15.38 -32.64
N PRO A 192 -4.86 -16.63 -32.58
CA PRO A 192 -5.06 -17.32 -31.32
C PRO A 192 -3.72 -17.49 -30.60
N PRO A 193 -3.66 -17.33 -29.26
CA PRO A 193 -2.44 -17.58 -28.52
C PRO A 193 -2.05 -19.06 -28.63
N ALA A 194 -0.74 -19.32 -28.69
CA ALA A 194 -0.14 -20.66 -28.72
C ALA A 194 -0.32 -21.41 -27.41
#